data_AF-A0A8H3ENG2-F1
#
_entry.id   AF-A0A8H3ENG2-F1
#
_cell.length_a   1.000
_cell.length_b   1.000
_cell.length_c   1.000
_cell.angle_alpha   90.00
_cell.angle_beta   90.00
_cell.angle_gamma   90.00
#
_symmetry.space_group_name_H-M   'P 1'
#
loop_
_entity.id
_entity.type
_entity.pdbx_description
1 polymer ?
#
loop_
_entity_poly.entity_id
_entity_poly.type
_entity_poly.pdbx_seq_one_letter_code
_entity_poly.pdbx_strand_id
1 'polypeptide(L)'
;MSDTDSDSDGDLDGQPPIHPVPTMQGAFEESMAETMEEADDPDPPDRHSIADSVSRRKMLLEQEEYERTVAGRWKQKPGERFHPLWKLVAQISFGMHLLQQGMAKSDEEVIKILQTHVDEIDGFLERTTEDFDLAQGDINERIRYLRLPLEHGDVFDTMLNDRGFRVAIVEGNEKIEHIIDRTAAAMNDALKDVQKGLDATRELAKYLTRIDKNWDDRTEEHDSVYLAMIGNTEGWTRAFLTLQSKGNHLRKGLVQLGSIVGEMQRRAGNASRKNIVSWTSWENGLYLRLETER
;
A
#
# COMPACT_ATOMS: atom_id res chain seq x y z
N MET A 1 33.93 -19.11 60.02
CA MET A 1 34.81 -18.56 58.98
C MET A 1 34.38 -19.22 57.69
N SER A 2 33.71 -18.42 56.89
CA SER A 2 33.26 -18.68 55.53
C SER A 2 34.46 -18.88 54.62
N ASP A 3 34.34 -19.76 53.63
CA ASP A 3 34.80 -19.49 52.27
C ASP A 3 33.83 -20.23 51.35
N THR A 4 32.90 -19.44 50.80
CA THR A 4 31.96 -19.80 49.75
C THR A 4 32.68 -19.73 48.41
N ASP A 5 32.77 -20.88 47.73
CA ASP A 5 33.03 -20.94 46.30
C ASP A 5 31.94 -20.15 45.58
N SER A 6 32.36 -19.15 44.81
CA SER A 6 31.51 -18.41 43.90
C SER A 6 31.31 -19.24 42.63
N ASP A 7 30.20 -19.96 42.56
CA ASP A 7 29.66 -20.43 41.29
C ASP A 7 29.24 -19.21 40.47
N SER A 8 30.12 -18.85 39.54
CA SER A 8 29.85 -17.96 38.42
C SER A 8 29.04 -18.73 37.38
N ASP A 9 27.74 -18.93 37.66
CA ASP A 9 26.76 -19.22 36.62
C ASP A 9 26.57 -17.94 35.80
N GLY A 10 27.38 -17.82 34.74
CA GLY A 10 27.34 -16.73 33.79
C GLY A 10 26.06 -16.80 32.95
N ASP A 11 25.05 -16.05 33.37
CA ASP A 11 24.20 -15.13 32.59
C ASP A 11 24.28 -15.19 31.03
N LEU A 12 23.97 -16.35 30.44
CA LEU A 12 23.73 -16.51 28.99
C LEU A 12 22.24 -16.48 28.62
N ASP A 13 21.36 -16.07 29.55
CA ASP A 13 19.91 -16.21 29.42
C ASP A 13 19.21 -15.00 28.75
N GLY A 14 19.96 -14.08 28.12
CA GLY A 14 19.41 -12.82 27.57
C GLY A 14 19.66 -12.55 26.09
N GLN A 15 20.37 -13.41 25.35
CA GLN A 15 20.68 -13.13 23.93
C GLN A 15 19.67 -13.79 22.99
N PRO A 16 19.11 -13.03 22.02
CA PRO A 16 18.22 -13.58 21.01
C PRO A 16 18.87 -14.74 20.24
N PRO A 17 18.10 -15.79 19.87
CA PRO A 17 18.63 -16.87 19.06
C PRO A 17 19.24 -16.39 17.74
N ILE A 18 20.27 -17.10 17.27
CA ILE A 18 20.87 -16.84 15.96
C ILE A 18 19.90 -17.33 14.87
N HIS A 19 19.49 -16.42 14.02
CA HIS A 19 18.61 -16.65 12.89
C HIS A 19 19.38 -17.35 11.75
N PRO A 20 18.81 -18.38 11.09
CA PRO A 20 19.49 -19.13 10.04
C PRO A 20 19.81 -18.29 8.79
N VAL A 21 19.07 -17.20 8.57
CA VAL A 21 19.27 -16.24 7.48
C VAL A 21 19.87 -14.96 8.08
N PRO A 22 21.18 -14.68 7.90
CA PRO A 22 21.84 -13.56 8.58
C PRO A 22 21.23 -12.18 8.28
N THR A 23 20.72 -11.97 7.07
CA THR A 23 20.06 -10.72 6.66
C THR A 23 18.73 -10.47 7.37
N MET A 24 18.17 -11.48 8.04
CA MET A 24 16.91 -11.39 8.79
C MET A 24 17.12 -11.31 10.31
N GLN A 25 18.35 -11.46 10.82
CA GLN A 25 18.66 -11.46 12.25
C GLN A 25 18.05 -10.25 12.97
N GLY A 26 18.37 -9.03 12.50
CA GLY A 26 17.91 -7.83 13.18
C GLY A 26 16.39 -7.66 13.17
N ALA A 27 15.71 -8.15 12.13
CA ALA A 27 14.24 -8.09 12.07
C ALA A 27 13.59 -9.09 13.01
N PHE A 28 14.19 -10.27 13.12
CA PHE A 28 13.78 -11.28 14.10
C PHE A 28 13.97 -10.77 15.53
N GLU A 29 15.12 -10.17 15.85
CA GLU A 29 15.40 -9.55 17.14
C GLU A 29 14.42 -8.43 17.48
N GLU A 30 14.16 -7.52 16.53
CA GLU A 30 13.17 -6.44 16.71
C GLU A 30 11.77 -7.01 16.99
N SER A 31 11.34 -8.04 16.25
CA SER A 31 10.03 -8.68 16.47
C SER A 31 9.91 -9.38 17.82
N MET A 32 11.00 -9.96 18.32
CA MET A 32 11.03 -10.60 19.64
C MET A 32 10.95 -9.57 20.77
N ALA A 33 11.68 -8.45 20.64
CA ALA A 33 11.61 -7.35 21.59
C ALA A 33 10.21 -6.73 21.64
N GLU A 34 9.59 -6.52 20.47
CA GLU A 34 8.23 -6.00 20.36
C GLU A 34 7.22 -6.89 21.09
N THR A 35 7.25 -8.22 20.91
CA THR A 35 6.35 -9.12 21.64
C THR A 35 6.57 -9.12 23.16
N MET A 36 7.79 -8.84 23.62
CA MET A 36 8.10 -8.72 25.06
C MET A 36 7.61 -7.39 25.65
N GLU A 37 7.58 -6.32 24.85
CA GLU A 37 7.14 -4.97 25.24
C GLU A 37 5.62 -4.75 25.04
N GLU A 38 5.00 -5.44 24.07
CA GLU A 38 3.57 -5.33 23.68
C GLU A 38 2.58 -5.85 24.73
N ALA A 39 3.04 -6.21 25.94
CA ALA A 39 2.15 -6.49 27.07
C ALA A 39 1.36 -5.26 27.55
N ASP A 40 1.77 -4.03 27.18
CA ASP A 40 1.22 -2.77 27.71
C ASP A 40 0.56 -1.81 26.69
N ASP A 41 0.53 -2.10 25.38
CA ASP A 41 -0.12 -1.22 24.39
C ASP A 41 -0.95 -2.00 23.36
N PRO A 42 -2.27 -2.18 23.58
CA PRO A 42 -3.16 -2.73 22.58
C PRO A 42 -3.45 -1.61 21.57
N ASP A 43 -2.56 -1.44 20.60
CA ASP A 43 -2.83 -0.61 19.44
C ASP A 43 -4.19 -1.10 18.88
N PRO A 44 -5.26 -0.28 18.91
CA PRO A 44 -6.59 -0.74 18.62
C PRO A 44 -6.58 -1.35 17.21
N PRO A 45 -7.28 -2.48 16.99
CA PRO A 45 -7.27 -3.14 15.69
C PRO A 45 -7.59 -2.10 14.64
N ASP A 46 -6.67 -1.92 13.68
CA ASP A 46 -6.77 -0.83 12.72
C ASP A 46 -8.17 -0.88 12.12
N ARG A 47 -8.97 0.14 12.40
CA ARG A 47 -10.35 0.32 11.95
C ARG A 47 -10.48 0.14 10.44
N HIS A 48 -9.40 0.34 9.68
CA HIS A 48 -9.34 0.09 8.24
C HIS A 48 -9.04 -1.38 7.89
N SER A 49 -8.41 -2.15 8.77
CA SER A 49 -8.14 -3.58 8.56
C SER A 49 -9.39 -4.45 8.57
N ILE A 50 -10.46 -3.99 9.24
CA ILE A 50 -11.78 -4.66 9.34
C ILE A 50 -12.75 -4.18 8.26
N ALA A 51 -12.51 -3.01 7.68
CA ALA A 51 -13.37 -2.43 6.65
C ALA A 51 -13.20 -3.15 5.31
N ASP A 52 -14.30 -3.36 4.58
CA ASP A 52 -14.26 -3.85 3.19
C ASP A 52 -13.60 -2.83 2.23
N SER A 53 -13.21 -3.26 1.03
CA SER A 53 -12.50 -2.42 0.06
C SER A 53 -13.27 -1.16 -0.36
N VAL A 54 -14.61 -1.21 -0.41
CA VAL A 54 -15.45 -0.04 -0.74
C VAL A 54 -15.42 0.96 0.41
N SER A 55 -15.53 0.47 1.65
CA SER A 55 -15.42 1.30 2.85
C SER A 55 -14.02 1.95 2.95
N ARG A 56 -12.93 1.19 2.73
CA ARG A 56 -11.56 1.73 2.70
C ARG A 56 -11.39 2.80 1.62
N ARG A 57 -11.91 2.56 0.42
CA ARG A 57 -11.87 3.53 -0.69
C ARG A 57 -12.63 4.80 -0.35
N LYS A 58 -13.82 4.70 0.23
CA LYS A 58 -14.62 5.84 0.65
C LYS A 58 -13.87 6.69 1.68
N MET A 59 -13.32 6.06 2.71
CA MET A 59 -12.53 6.75 3.74
C MET A 59 -11.34 7.49 3.13
N LEU A 60 -10.58 6.83 2.24
CA LEU A 60 -9.43 7.44 1.54
C LEU A 60 -9.81 8.73 0.79
N LEU A 61 -10.97 8.75 0.16
CA LEU A 61 -11.41 9.87 -0.68
C LEU A 61 -12.08 10.99 0.12
N GLU A 62 -12.75 10.68 1.23
CA GLU A 62 -13.50 11.65 2.03
C GLU A 62 -12.62 12.42 3.04
N GLN A 63 -11.45 11.90 3.40
CA GLN A 63 -10.56 12.58 4.35
C GLN A 63 -9.89 13.83 3.77
N GLU A 64 -9.81 14.89 4.58
CA GLU A 64 -9.14 16.16 4.26
C GLU A 64 -7.62 16.07 4.29
N GLU A 65 -7.07 15.17 5.10
CA GLU A 65 -5.66 14.79 5.09
C GLU A 65 -5.47 13.34 4.64
N TYR A 66 -4.32 13.02 4.07
CA TYR A 66 -4.05 11.65 3.63
C TYR A 66 -3.70 10.81 4.85
N GLU A 67 -4.56 9.87 5.19
CA GLU A 67 -4.22 8.76 6.07
C GLU A 67 -4.12 7.46 5.26
N ARG A 68 -3.14 6.64 5.62
CA ARG A 68 -2.84 5.42 4.90
C ARG A 68 -3.86 4.33 5.28
N THR A 69 -4.75 3.98 4.36
CA THR A 69 -5.91 3.10 4.63
C THR A 69 -5.63 1.60 4.66
N VAL A 70 -4.53 1.13 4.05
CA VAL A 70 -4.15 -0.31 4.05
C VAL A 70 -3.02 -0.58 5.06
N ALA A 71 -2.66 0.43 5.84
CA ALA A 71 -1.38 0.48 6.48
C ALA A 71 -1.29 -0.06 7.88
N GLY A 72 -2.39 -0.23 8.63
CA GLY A 72 -2.36 -0.40 10.09
C GLY A 72 -1.08 -1.03 10.63
N ARG A 73 -1.03 -2.37 10.58
CA ARG A 73 0.13 -3.16 10.98
C ARG A 73 1.25 -3.28 9.93
N TRP A 74 1.01 -2.86 8.67
CA TRP A 74 1.97 -3.05 7.57
C TRP A 74 2.87 -1.84 7.32
N LYS A 75 2.52 -0.70 7.91
CA LYS A 75 3.32 0.51 7.92
C LYS A 75 4.44 0.34 8.93
N GLN A 76 5.66 0.50 8.43
CA GLN A 76 6.81 0.69 9.31
C GLN A 76 6.60 1.94 10.16
N LYS A 77 6.47 1.77 11.48
CA LYS A 77 6.24 2.85 12.43
C LYS A 77 7.49 3.71 12.61
N PRO A 78 7.36 5.00 13.01
CA PRO A 78 8.52 5.81 13.35
C PRO A 78 9.34 5.14 14.47
N GLY A 79 10.63 4.91 14.22
CA GLY A 79 11.53 4.26 15.17
C GLY A 79 11.79 2.76 14.88
N GLU A 80 10.90 2.09 14.13
CA GLU A 80 11.14 0.72 13.67
C GLU A 80 12.26 0.68 12.64
N ARG A 81 13.16 -0.30 12.74
CA ARG A 81 14.26 -0.46 11.79
C ARG A 81 13.87 -1.37 10.64
N PHE A 82 12.96 -2.31 10.88
CA PHE A 82 12.56 -3.31 9.89
C PHE A 82 11.09 -3.16 9.50
N HIS A 83 10.80 -3.47 8.24
CA HIS A 83 9.44 -3.44 7.73
C HIS A 83 8.62 -4.63 8.29
N PRO A 84 7.33 -4.47 8.63
CA PRO A 84 6.51 -5.54 9.20
C PRO A 84 6.50 -6.84 8.38
N LEU A 85 6.32 -6.77 7.05
CA LEU A 85 6.43 -7.96 6.18
C LEU A 85 7.81 -8.64 6.24
N TRP A 86 8.89 -7.89 6.46
CA TRP A 86 10.23 -8.45 6.58
C TRP A 86 10.42 -9.18 7.91
N LYS A 87 9.89 -8.62 9.02
CA LYS A 87 9.84 -9.27 10.33
C LYS A 87 9.05 -10.57 10.28
N LEU A 88 7.87 -10.53 9.66
CA LEU A 88 6.98 -11.68 9.54
C LEU A 88 7.64 -12.84 8.78
N VAL A 89 8.31 -12.54 7.66
CA VAL A 89 9.04 -13.56 6.89
C VAL A 89 10.29 -14.06 7.63
N ALA A 90 10.92 -13.22 8.47
CA ALA A 90 11.97 -13.68 9.37
C ALA A 90 11.42 -14.71 10.38
N GLN A 91 10.29 -14.43 11.02
CA GLN A 91 9.62 -15.38 11.91
C GLN A 91 9.24 -16.69 11.19
N ILE A 92 8.71 -16.61 9.97
CA ILE A 92 8.43 -17.80 9.15
C ILE A 92 9.70 -18.61 8.88
N SER A 93 10.79 -17.94 8.47
CA SER A 93 12.08 -18.59 8.20
C SER A 93 12.64 -19.28 9.45
N PHE A 94 12.51 -18.63 10.61
CA PHE A 94 12.92 -19.20 11.88
C PHE A 94 12.03 -20.39 12.30
N GLY A 95 10.70 -20.31 12.14
CA GLY A 95 9.80 -21.42 12.42
C GLY A 95 10.12 -22.66 11.58
N MET A 96 10.37 -22.47 10.28
CA MET A 96 10.85 -23.55 9.40
C MET A 96 12.20 -24.13 9.86
N HIS A 97 13.07 -23.32 10.44
CA HIS A 97 14.33 -23.77 11.02
C HIS A 97 14.15 -24.64 12.26
N LEU A 98 13.23 -24.25 13.15
CA LEU A 98 12.94 -25.00 14.37
C LEU A 98 12.47 -26.42 14.04
N LEU A 99 11.59 -26.55 13.05
CA LEU A 99 11.15 -27.85 12.54
C LEU A 99 12.32 -28.64 11.94
N GLN A 100 13.14 -27.98 11.12
CA GLN A 100 14.26 -28.62 10.43
C GLN A 100 15.36 -29.15 11.37
N GLN A 101 15.61 -28.47 12.48
CA GLN A 101 16.62 -28.89 13.46
C GLN A 101 16.05 -29.75 14.59
N GLY A 102 14.74 -30.01 14.62
CA GLY A 102 14.07 -30.64 15.76
C GLY A 102 14.23 -29.85 17.06
N MET A 103 14.35 -28.52 16.97
CA MET A 103 14.53 -27.62 18.12
C MET A 103 13.20 -27.07 18.65
N ALA A 104 12.09 -27.40 18.01
CA ALA A 104 10.77 -27.02 18.48
C ALA A 104 10.42 -27.79 19.77
N LYS A 105 9.88 -27.07 20.77
CA LYS A 105 9.29 -27.71 21.96
C LYS A 105 8.02 -28.49 21.60
N SER A 106 7.31 -28.03 20.57
CA SER A 106 6.15 -28.68 19.98
C SER A 106 6.08 -28.29 18.51
N ASP A 107 6.16 -29.30 17.62
CA ASP A 107 6.02 -29.10 16.17
C ASP A 107 4.63 -28.56 15.83
N GLU A 108 3.58 -29.06 16.50
CA GLU A 108 2.20 -28.62 16.32
C GLU A 108 2.04 -27.11 16.58
N GLU A 109 2.65 -26.60 17.66
CA GLU A 109 2.56 -25.17 17.99
C GLU A 109 3.34 -24.32 16.97
N VAL A 110 4.51 -24.79 16.51
CA VAL A 110 5.28 -24.09 15.47
C VAL A 110 4.48 -24.05 14.15
N ILE A 111 3.87 -25.16 13.75
CA ILE A 111 3.04 -25.22 12.54
C ILE A 111 1.84 -24.27 12.64
N LYS A 112 1.19 -24.21 13.80
CA LYS A 112 0.07 -23.28 14.04
C LYS A 112 0.48 -21.81 13.96
N ILE A 113 1.64 -21.46 14.50
CA ILE A 113 2.20 -20.10 14.40
C ILE A 113 2.54 -19.79 12.93
N LEU A 114 3.18 -20.72 12.23
CA LEU A 114 3.48 -20.58 10.80
C LEU A 114 2.22 -20.34 9.97
N GLN A 115 1.14 -21.08 10.23
CA GLN A 115 -0.13 -20.89 9.54
C GLN A 115 -0.70 -19.48 9.78
N THR A 116 -0.63 -18.98 11.02
CA THR A 116 -1.07 -17.61 11.34
C THR A 116 -0.30 -16.59 10.53
N HIS A 117 1.02 -16.74 10.41
CA HIS A 117 1.85 -15.83 9.61
C HIS A 117 1.60 -15.95 8.10
N VAL A 118 1.28 -17.16 7.61
CA VAL A 118 0.85 -17.37 6.22
C VAL A 118 -0.45 -16.61 5.94
N ASP A 119 -1.46 -16.79 6.79
CA ASP A 119 -2.76 -16.13 6.67
C ASP A 119 -2.62 -14.60 6.68
N GLU A 120 -1.68 -14.08 7.46
CA GLU A 120 -1.38 -12.65 7.51
C GLU A 120 -0.81 -12.10 6.20
N ILE A 121 0.12 -12.81 5.55
CA ILE A 121 0.65 -12.41 4.24
C ILE A 121 -0.44 -12.52 3.17
N ASP A 122 -1.22 -13.59 3.18
CA ASP A 122 -2.34 -13.78 2.25
C ASP A 122 -3.37 -12.65 2.41
N GLY A 123 -3.74 -12.31 3.64
CA GLY A 123 -4.64 -11.20 3.92
C GLY A 123 -4.08 -9.83 3.50
N PHE A 124 -2.76 -9.62 3.53
CA PHE A 124 -2.15 -8.42 2.94
C PHE A 124 -2.32 -8.39 1.42
N LEU A 125 -2.00 -9.50 0.76
CA LEU A 125 -2.03 -9.61 -0.70
C LEU A 125 -3.46 -9.47 -1.24
N GLU A 126 -4.44 -10.09 -0.58
CA GLU A 126 -5.86 -10.01 -0.93
C GLU A 126 -6.36 -8.57 -0.84
N ARG A 127 -6.26 -7.93 0.33
CA ARG A 127 -6.75 -6.56 0.54
C ARG A 127 -6.10 -5.55 -0.41
N THR A 128 -4.79 -5.64 -0.60
CA THR A 128 -4.07 -4.75 -1.52
C THR A 128 -4.53 -4.96 -2.98
N THR A 129 -4.87 -6.20 -3.34
CA THR A 129 -5.39 -6.51 -4.68
C THR A 129 -6.76 -5.90 -4.89
N GLU A 130 -7.68 -6.07 -3.93
CA GLU A 130 -9.02 -5.48 -3.97
C GLU A 130 -8.96 -3.95 -4.10
N ASP A 131 -8.09 -3.31 -3.32
CA ASP A 131 -7.97 -1.85 -3.33
C ASP A 131 -7.43 -1.32 -4.65
N PHE A 132 -6.48 -2.02 -5.27
CA PHE A 132 -6.01 -1.69 -6.61
C PHE A 132 -7.07 -1.91 -7.68
N ASP A 133 -7.84 -3.00 -7.61
CA ASP A 133 -8.90 -3.25 -8.59
C ASP A 133 -10.03 -2.23 -8.49
N LEU A 134 -10.44 -1.88 -7.28
CA LEU A 134 -11.46 -0.86 -7.06
C LEU A 134 -10.98 0.53 -7.51
N ALA A 135 -9.75 0.92 -7.15
CA ALA A 135 -9.17 2.19 -7.59
C ALA A 135 -9.03 2.24 -9.12
N GLN A 136 -8.57 1.16 -9.76
CA GLN A 136 -8.44 1.09 -11.21
C GLN A 136 -9.80 1.21 -11.92
N GLY A 137 -10.84 0.58 -11.38
CA GLY A 137 -12.22 0.70 -11.87
C GLY A 137 -12.73 2.14 -11.82
N ASP A 138 -12.61 2.80 -10.66
CA ASP A 138 -13.01 4.20 -10.46
C ASP A 138 -12.28 5.16 -11.41
N ILE A 139 -10.95 5.02 -11.54
CA ILE A 139 -10.16 5.86 -12.44
C ILE A 139 -10.55 5.65 -13.91
N ASN A 140 -10.76 4.39 -14.34
CA ASN A 140 -11.18 4.09 -15.71
C ASN A 140 -12.57 4.65 -16.03
N GLU A 141 -13.49 4.59 -15.08
CA GLU A 141 -14.83 5.14 -15.25
C GLU A 141 -14.81 6.67 -15.38
N ARG A 142 -14.03 7.35 -14.54
CA ARG A 142 -13.84 8.82 -14.64
C ARG A 142 -13.25 9.22 -15.97
N ILE A 143 -12.20 8.52 -16.41
CA ILE A 143 -11.60 8.73 -17.74
C ILE A 143 -12.66 8.60 -18.83
N ARG A 144 -13.51 7.56 -18.79
CA ARG A 144 -14.55 7.33 -19.78
C ARG A 144 -15.54 8.50 -19.83
N TYR A 145 -16.03 8.96 -18.67
CA TYR A 145 -17.00 10.05 -18.64
C TYR A 145 -16.41 11.39 -19.06
N LEU A 146 -15.17 11.69 -18.66
CA LEU A 146 -14.55 12.97 -18.95
C LEU A 146 -14.00 13.06 -20.39
N ARG A 147 -13.77 11.93 -21.06
CA ARG A 147 -13.43 11.94 -22.49
C ARG A 147 -14.57 12.44 -23.36
N LEU A 148 -15.82 12.10 -23.03
CA LEU A 148 -16.99 12.41 -23.84
C LEU A 148 -17.13 13.92 -24.20
N PRO A 149 -17.06 14.88 -23.25
CA PRO A 149 -17.11 16.30 -23.61
C PRO A 149 -15.90 16.77 -24.44
N LEU A 150 -14.72 16.15 -24.27
CA LEU A 150 -13.53 16.52 -25.05
C LEU A 150 -13.59 15.98 -26.49
N GLU A 151 -14.25 14.84 -26.71
CA GLU A 151 -14.54 14.32 -28.05
C GLU A 151 -15.54 15.22 -28.81
N HIS A 152 -16.40 15.95 -28.08
CA HIS A 152 -17.36 16.92 -28.62
C HIS A 152 -16.96 18.36 -28.30
N GLY A 153 -15.69 18.71 -28.59
CA GLY A 153 -15.06 19.96 -28.17
C GLY A 153 -15.84 21.24 -28.50
N ASP A 154 -16.45 21.35 -29.68
CA ASP A 154 -17.21 22.56 -30.07
C ASP A 154 -18.47 22.76 -29.22
N VAL A 155 -19.17 21.66 -28.91
CA VAL A 155 -20.36 21.69 -28.04
C VAL A 155 -19.93 22.03 -26.62
N PHE A 156 -18.87 21.40 -26.12
CA PHE A 156 -18.32 21.67 -24.80
C PHE A 156 -17.87 23.13 -24.66
N ASP A 157 -17.13 23.66 -25.62
CA ASP A 157 -16.67 25.05 -25.64
C ASP A 157 -17.85 26.04 -25.71
N THR A 158 -18.93 25.69 -26.41
CA THR A 158 -20.17 26.47 -26.43
C THR A 158 -20.84 26.50 -25.06
N MET A 159 -20.95 25.34 -24.40
CA MET A 159 -21.49 25.24 -23.04
C MET A 159 -20.65 26.02 -22.03
N LEU A 160 -19.33 26.03 -22.20
CA LEU A 160 -18.41 26.82 -21.38
C LEU A 160 -18.61 28.34 -21.52
N ASN A 161 -19.46 28.85 -22.42
CA ASN A 161 -19.85 30.26 -22.39
C ASN A 161 -20.79 30.59 -21.23
N ASP A 162 -21.55 29.60 -20.74
CA ASP A 162 -22.37 29.76 -19.53
C ASP A 162 -21.49 29.78 -18.26
N ARG A 163 -21.73 30.77 -17.39
CA ARG A 163 -20.94 30.92 -16.16
C ARG A 163 -21.21 29.80 -15.17
N GLY A 164 -22.46 29.36 -15.01
CA GLY A 164 -22.82 28.29 -14.08
C GLY A 164 -22.16 26.99 -14.47
N PHE A 165 -22.23 26.62 -15.75
CA PHE A 165 -21.57 25.45 -16.31
C PHE A 165 -20.04 25.49 -16.10
N ARG A 166 -19.38 26.63 -16.36
CA ARG A 166 -17.94 26.76 -16.09
C ARG A 166 -17.58 26.53 -14.63
N VAL A 167 -18.34 27.13 -13.70
CA VAL A 167 -18.09 26.97 -12.26
C VAL A 167 -18.22 25.50 -11.87
N ALA A 168 -19.26 24.81 -12.33
CA ALA A 168 -19.44 23.38 -12.08
C ALA A 168 -18.29 22.52 -12.64
N ILE A 169 -17.73 22.87 -13.81
CA ILE A 169 -16.56 22.17 -14.37
C ILE A 169 -15.32 22.40 -13.50
N VAL A 170 -15.07 23.63 -13.04
CA VAL A 170 -13.92 23.93 -12.18
C VAL A 170 -14.02 23.19 -10.84
N GLU A 171 -15.17 23.28 -10.16
CA GLU A 171 -15.42 22.58 -8.89
C GLU A 171 -15.37 21.04 -9.06
N GLY A 172 -15.86 20.53 -10.18
CA GLY A 172 -15.79 19.11 -10.52
C GLY A 172 -14.34 18.65 -10.72
N ASN A 173 -13.53 19.46 -11.40
CA ASN A 173 -12.11 19.18 -11.64
C ASN A 173 -11.31 19.18 -10.33
N GLU A 174 -11.55 20.12 -9.41
CA GLU A 174 -10.91 20.14 -8.09
C GLU A 174 -11.18 18.85 -7.31
N LYS A 175 -12.42 18.34 -7.35
CA LYS A 175 -12.76 17.04 -6.73
C LYS A 175 -12.02 15.87 -7.37
N ILE A 176 -11.83 15.90 -8.70
CA ILE A 176 -11.10 14.83 -9.40
C ILE A 176 -9.61 14.90 -9.09
N GLU A 177 -9.02 16.10 -9.01
CA GLU A 177 -7.62 16.29 -8.60
C GLU A 177 -7.37 15.73 -7.20
N HIS A 178 -8.24 16.04 -6.25
CA HIS A 178 -8.18 15.43 -4.91
C HIS A 178 -8.19 13.90 -4.96
N ILE A 179 -9.04 13.31 -5.80
CA ILE A 179 -9.11 11.86 -5.98
C ILE A 179 -7.82 11.31 -6.60
N ILE A 180 -7.24 12.01 -7.59
CA ILE A 180 -5.96 11.63 -8.19
C ILE A 180 -4.87 11.61 -7.12
N ASP A 181 -4.76 12.69 -6.34
CA ASP A 181 -3.71 12.85 -5.33
C ASP A 181 -3.82 11.78 -4.23
N ARG A 182 -5.04 11.56 -3.71
CA ARG A 182 -5.31 10.52 -2.71
C ARG A 182 -4.99 9.11 -3.22
N THR A 183 -5.42 8.82 -4.44
CA THR A 183 -5.21 7.50 -5.04
C THR A 183 -3.73 7.28 -5.35
N ALA A 184 -3.02 8.32 -5.81
CA ALA A 184 -1.59 8.26 -6.08
C ALA A 184 -0.78 8.04 -4.79
N ALA A 185 -1.11 8.73 -3.71
CA ALA A 185 -0.48 8.56 -2.40
C ALA A 185 -0.66 7.12 -1.89
N ALA A 186 -1.91 6.63 -1.83
CA ALA A 186 -2.21 5.25 -1.42
C ALA A 186 -1.50 4.20 -2.28
N MET A 187 -1.49 4.37 -3.60
CA MET A 187 -0.81 3.47 -4.53
C MET A 187 0.70 3.45 -4.30
N ASN A 188 1.34 4.62 -4.18
CA ASN A 188 2.79 4.70 -4.00
C ASN A 188 3.22 4.05 -2.69
N ASP A 189 2.45 4.26 -1.63
CA ASP A 189 2.70 3.66 -0.35
C ASP A 189 2.48 2.15 -0.36
N ALA A 190 1.39 1.65 -0.95
CA ALA A 190 1.17 0.20 -1.10
C ALA A 190 2.30 -0.46 -1.92
N LEU A 191 2.81 0.22 -2.97
CA LEU A 191 3.91 -0.30 -3.77
C LEU A 191 5.23 -0.40 -3.01
N LYS A 192 5.46 0.43 -1.99
CA LYS A 192 6.63 0.28 -1.09
C LYS A 192 6.52 -1.02 -0.28
N ASP A 193 5.35 -1.29 0.29
CA ASP A 193 5.12 -2.51 1.08
C ASP A 193 5.19 -3.75 0.20
N VAL A 194 4.59 -3.71 -0.99
CA VAL A 194 4.68 -4.77 -2.01
C VAL A 194 6.14 -5.08 -2.36
N GLN A 195 6.98 -4.06 -2.51
CA GLN A 195 8.41 -4.25 -2.77
C GLN A 195 9.11 -4.92 -1.59
N LYS A 196 8.82 -4.49 -0.36
CA LYS A 196 9.39 -5.10 0.86
C LYS A 196 8.96 -6.55 1.03
N GLY A 197 7.69 -6.87 0.78
CA GLY A 197 7.17 -8.23 0.77
C GLY A 197 7.87 -9.11 -0.26
N LEU A 198 7.99 -8.63 -1.50
CA LEU A 198 8.69 -9.36 -2.57
C LEU A 198 10.16 -9.66 -2.22
N ASP A 199 10.88 -8.68 -1.65
CA ASP A 199 12.28 -8.88 -1.26
C ASP A 199 12.40 -9.88 -0.10
N ALA A 200 11.49 -9.83 0.87
CA ALA A 200 11.46 -10.78 1.98
C ALA A 200 11.16 -12.21 1.48
N THR A 201 10.13 -12.38 0.64
CA THR A 201 9.76 -13.66 0.04
C THR A 201 10.90 -14.27 -0.78
N ARG A 202 11.72 -13.46 -1.47
CA ARG A 202 12.91 -13.95 -2.19
C ARG A 202 13.96 -14.54 -1.27
N GLU A 203 14.19 -13.94 -0.10
CA GLU A 203 15.13 -14.49 0.88
C GLU A 203 14.58 -15.77 1.51
N LEU A 204 13.27 -15.85 1.78
CA LEU A 204 12.62 -17.09 2.21
C LEU A 204 12.77 -18.20 1.15
N ALA A 205 12.54 -17.91 -0.13
CA ALA A 205 12.70 -18.89 -1.20
C ALA A 205 14.13 -19.48 -1.26
N LYS A 206 15.15 -18.61 -1.12
CA LYS A 206 16.56 -19.04 -1.04
C LYS A 206 16.80 -19.92 0.17
N TYR A 207 16.20 -19.56 1.31
CA TYR A 207 16.32 -20.33 2.54
C TYR A 207 15.67 -21.72 2.42
N LEU A 208 14.44 -21.80 1.90
CA LEU A 208 13.72 -23.06 1.70
C LEU A 208 14.46 -24.01 0.75
N THR A 209 15.10 -23.45 -0.30
CA THR A 209 15.97 -24.22 -1.22
C THR A 209 17.21 -24.79 -0.50
N ARG A 210 17.71 -24.07 0.51
CA ARG A 210 18.90 -24.50 1.28
C ARG A 210 18.55 -25.59 2.28
N ILE A 211 17.43 -25.47 3.00
CA ILE A 211 17.04 -26.48 3.99
C ILE A 211 16.62 -27.79 3.34
N ASP A 212 16.05 -27.77 2.12
CA ASP A 212 15.68 -28.97 1.37
C ASP A 212 16.84 -29.98 1.28
N LYS A 213 18.03 -29.45 1.00
CA LYS A 213 19.27 -30.22 0.82
C LYS A 213 19.86 -30.78 2.12
N ASN A 214 19.43 -30.25 3.26
CA ASN A 214 20.02 -30.46 4.57
C ASN A 214 18.99 -30.94 5.61
N TRP A 215 17.78 -31.29 5.18
CA TRP A 215 16.72 -31.79 6.06
C TRP A 215 16.55 -33.27 5.80
N ASP A 216 17.53 -34.01 6.31
CA ASP A 216 17.52 -35.47 6.37
C ASP A 216 16.49 -35.93 7.42
N ASP A 217 15.85 -37.07 7.19
CA ASP A 217 14.86 -37.70 8.10
C ASP A 217 13.55 -36.91 8.34
N ARG A 218 12.99 -36.27 7.29
CA ARG A 218 11.67 -35.63 7.36
C ARG A 218 10.56 -36.64 7.66
N THR A 219 9.71 -36.29 8.62
CA THR A 219 8.41 -36.96 8.79
C THR A 219 7.47 -36.58 7.65
N GLU A 220 6.41 -37.37 7.41
CA GLU A 220 5.39 -37.05 6.41
C GLU A 220 4.72 -35.69 6.69
N GLU A 221 4.56 -35.33 7.97
CA GLU A 221 4.03 -34.03 8.38
C GLU A 221 5.01 -32.88 8.05
N HIS A 222 6.30 -33.06 8.31
CA HIS A 222 7.33 -32.07 7.93
C HIS A 222 7.40 -31.87 6.43
N ASP A 223 7.32 -32.95 5.64
CA ASP A 223 7.29 -32.86 4.18
C ASP A 223 6.05 -32.10 3.68
N SER A 224 4.88 -32.34 4.28
CA SER A 224 3.65 -31.61 3.96
C SER A 224 3.80 -30.11 4.22
N VAL A 225 4.31 -29.73 5.39
CA VAL A 225 4.53 -28.32 5.77
C VAL A 225 5.57 -27.66 4.87
N TYR A 226 6.67 -28.36 4.56
CA TYR A 226 7.70 -27.87 3.65
C TYR A 226 7.15 -27.60 2.24
N LEU A 227 6.42 -28.55 1.67
CA LEU A 227 5.82 -28.40 0.34
C LEU A 227 4.77 -27.28 0.32
N ALA A 228 3.95 -27.16 1.36
CA ALA A 228 3.01 -26.06 1.51
C ALA A 228 3.73 -24.70 1.54
N MET A 229 4.84 -24.58 2.28
CA MET A 229 5.61 -23.35 2.39
C MET A 229 6.30 -22.97 1.06
N ILE A 230 6.77 -23.94 0.28
CA ILE A 230 7.25 -23.71 -1.09
C ILE A 230 6.11 -23.16 -1.95
N GLY A 231 4.94 -23.81 -1.94
CA GLY A 231 3.76 -23.38 -2.69
C GLY A 231 3.33 -21.96 -2.33
N ASN A 232 3.30 -21.63 -1.04
CA ASN A 232 2.99 -20.28 -0.54
C ASN A 232 4.02 -19.27 -1.04
N THR A 233 5.31 -19.56 -0.91
CA THR A 233 6.39 -18.66 -1.35
C THR A 233 6.33 -18.36 -2.86
N GLU A 234 6.04 -19.37 -3.69
CA GLU A 234 5.83 -19.21 -5.13
C GLU A 234 4.54 -18.44 -5.46
N GLY A 235 3.47 -18.70 -4.73
CA GLY A 235 2.20 -17.98 -4.81
C GLY A 235 2.38 -16.49 -4.50
N TRP A 236 2.99 -16.17 -3.36
CA TRP A 236 3.28 -14.81 -2.91
C TRP A 236 4.16 -14.07 -3.91
N THR A 237 5.22 -14.71 -4.42
CA THR A 237 6.08 -14.09 -5.43
C THR A 237 5.28 -13.64 -6.66
N ARG A 238 4.38 -14.49 -7.17
CA ARG A 238 3.50 -14.15 -8.31
C ARG A 238 2.49 -13.06 -7.94
N ALA A 239 1.93 -13.11 -6.74
CA ALA A 239 0.97 -12.12 -6.25
C ALA A 239 1.60 -10.73 -6.10
N PHE A 240 2.78 -10.62 -5.49
CA PHE A 240 3.52 -9.34 -5.39
C PHE A 240 3.88 -8.77 -6.77
N LEU A 241 4.36 -9.59 -7.71
CA LEU A 241 4.63 -9.15 -9.09
C LEU A 241 3.36 -8.67 -9.80
N THR A 242 2.23 -9.35 -9.56
CA THR A 242 0.92 -8.93 -10.08
C THR A 242 0.50 -7.59 -9.49
N LEU A 243 0.68 -7.37 -8.18
CA LEU A 243 0.43 -6.09 -7.52
C LEU A 243 1.30 -4.97 -8.08
N GLN A 244 2.60 -5.21 -8.34
CA GLN A 244 3.47 -4.23 -9.01
C GLN A 244 2.93 -3.84 -10.39
N SER A 245 2.47 -4.83 -11.17
CA SER A 245 1.85 -4.59 -12.47
C SER A 245 0.56 -3.78 -12.34
N LYS A 246 -0.35 -4.14 -11.42
CA LYS A 246 -1.59 -3.41 -11.15
C LYS A 246 -1.32 -1.96 -10.73
N GLY A 247 -0.39 -1.72 -9.81
CA GLY A 247 0.00 -0.37 -9.40
C GLY A 247 0.59 0.45 -10.56
N ASN A 248 1.36 -0.16 -11.45
CA ASN A 248 1.86 0.52 -12.65
C ASN A 248 0.75 0.88 -13.65
N HIS A 249 -0.28 0.03 -13.81
CA HIS A 249 -1.47 0.35 -14.61
C HIS A 249 -2.27 1.48 -13.98
N LEU A 250 -2.48 1.46 -12.67
CA LEU A 250 -3.17 2.50 -11.93
C LEU A 250 -2.45 3.85 -12.08
N ARG A 251 -1.11 3.86 -11.97
CA ARG A 251 -0.29 5.06 -12.21
C ARG A 251 -0.53 5.65 -13.59
N LYS A 252 -0.56 4.82 -14.64
CA LYS A 252 -0.84 5.28 -16.02
C LYS A 252 -2.24 5.88 -16.12
N GLY A 253 -3.23 5.24 -15.50
CA GLY A 253 -4.60 5.74 -15.43
C GLY A 253 -4.68 7.11 -14.75
N LEU A 254 -4.00 7.29 -13.62
CA LEU A 254 -3.95 8.55 -12.88
C LEU A 254 -3.33 9.69 -13.71
N VAL A 255 -2.20 9.43 -14.38
CA VAL A 255 -1.57 10.41 -15.29
C VAL A 255 -2.51 10.80 -16.42
N GLN A 256 -3.19 9.82 -17.01
CA GLN A 256 -4.13 10.07 -18.09
C GLN A 256 -5.34 10.88 -17.62
N LEU A 257 -5.90 10.56 -16.44
CA LEU A 257 -7.00 11.30 -15.84
C LEU A 257 -6.59 12.75 -15.56
N GLY A 258 -5.41 12.96 -14.98
CA GLY A 258 -4.86 14.31 -14.76
C GLY A 258 -4.69 15.11 -16.05
N SER A 259 -4.24 14.47 -17.13
CA SER A 259 -4.16 15.14 -18.44
C SER A 259 -5.53 15.56 -18.99
N ILE A 260 -6.56 14.75 -18.79
CA ILE A 260 -7.93 15.07 -19.23
C ILE A 260 -8.48 16.25 -18.42
N VAL A 261 -8.30 16.22 -17.09
CA VAL A 261 -8.71 17.31 -16.19
C VAL A 261 -8.01 18.61 -16.54
N GLY A 262 -6.69 18.58 -16.76
CA GLY A 262 -5.92 19.75 -17.16
C GLY A 262 -6.39 20.37 -18.47
N GLU A 263 -6.79 19.55 -19.46
CA GLU A 263 -7.36 20.06 -20.71
C GLU A 263 -8.73 20.73 -20.50
N MET A 264 -9.59 20.15 -19.64
CA MET A 264 -10.87 20.77 -19.28
C MET A 264 -10.69 22.12 -18.58
N GLN A 265 -9.79 22.20 -17.59
CA GLN A 265 -9.47 23.44 -16.90
C GLN A 265 -8.94 24.50 -17.87
N ARG A 266 -8.06 24.12 -18.80
CA ARG A 266 -7.53 25.02 -19.84
C ARG A 266 -8.65 25.62 -20.69
N ARG A 267 -9.61 24.80 -21.15
CA ARG A 267 -10.76 25.25 -21.93
C ARG A 267 -11.69 26.16 -21.13
N ALA A 268 -12.02 25.79 -19.89
CA ALA A 268 -12.83 26.63 -18.99
C ALA A 268 -12.16 28.00 -18.73
N GLY A 269 -10.84 28.00 -18.50
CA GLY A 269 -10.06 29.23 -18.32
C GLY A 269 -10.02 30.11 -19.57
N ASN A 270 -9.93 29.51 -20.77
CA ASN A 270 -10.01 30.25 -22.03
C ASN A 270 -11.38 30.93 -22.21
N ALA A 271 -12.47 30.21 -21.95
CA ALA A 271 -13.83 30.76 -22.04
C ALA A 271 -14.05 31.90 -21.03
N SER A 272 -13.52 31.76 -19.81
CA SER A 272 -13.56 32.83 -18.79
C SER A 272 -12.85 34.10 -19.27
N ARG A 273 -11.63 33.99 -19.81
CA ARG A 273 -10.87 35.13 -20.34
C ARG A 273 -11.55 35.81 -21.53
N LYS A 274 -12.10 35.04 -22.48
CA LYS A 274 -12.85 35.58 -23.63
C LYS A 274 -14.04 36.42 -23.18
N ASN A 275 -14.78 35.94 -22.19
CA ASN A 275 -15.91 36.69 -21.64
C ASN A 275 -15.45 38.02 -21.02
N ILE A 276 -14.39 38.02 -20.20
CA ILE A 276 -13.87 39.26 -19.59
C ILE A 276 -13.45 40.27 -20.68
N VAL A 277 -12.66 39.85 -21.67
CA VAL A 277 -12.20 40.73 -22.76
C VAL A 277 -13.39 41.30 -23.55
N SER A 278 -14.41 40.48 -23.81
CA SER A 278 -15.63 40.96 -24.47
C SER A 278 -16.29 42.07 -23.64
N TRP A 279 -16.59 41.84 -22.36
CA TRP A 279 -17.20 42.82 -21.45
C TRP A 279 -16.43 44.14 -21.40
N THR A 280 -15.10 44.10 -21.22
CA THR A 280 -14.27 45.32 -21.19
C THR A 280 -14.28 46.06 -22.54
N SER A 281 -14.32 45.33 -23.67
CA SER A 281 -14.44 45.92 -25.00
C SER A 281 -15.81 46.58 -25.22
N TRP A 282 -16.90 45.99 -24.71
CA TRP A 282 -18.25 46.59 -24.77
C TRP A 282 -18.33 47.84 -23.90
N GLU A 283 -17.79 47.81 -22.68
CA GLU A 283 -17.76 48.97 -21.78
C GLU A 283 -16.93 50.13 -22.37
N ASN A 284 -15.73 49.85 -22.90
CA ASN A 284 -14.91 50.87 -23.55
C ASN A 284 -15.57 51.44 -24.82
N GLY A 285 -16.27 50.61 -25.59
CA GLY A 285 -17.02 51.04 -26.77
C GLY A 285 -18.24 51.90 -26.41
N LEU A 286 -18.92 51.61 -25.30
CA LEU A 286 -20.01 52.44 -24.76
C LEU A 286 -19.48 53.77 -24.20
N TYR A 287 -18.34 53.75 -23.51
CA TYR A 287 -17.71 54.95 -22.97
C TYR A 287 -17.29 55.93 -24.09
N LEU A 288 -16.63 55.42 -25.13
CA LEU A 288 -16.23 56.21 -26.30
C LEU A 288 -17.43 56.79 -27.06
N ARG A 289 -18.56 56.07 -27.13
CA ARG A 289 -19.78 56.55 -27.81
C ARG A 289 -20.47 57.66 -27.01
N LEU A 290 -20.45 57.61 -25.68
CA LEU A 290 -21.00 58.66 -24.80
C LEU A 290 -20.14 59.92 -24.73
N GLU A 291 -18.82 59.84 -24.98
CA GLU A 291 -17.92 61.00 -25.08
C GLU A 291 -18.06 61.74 -26.42
N THR A 292 -18.42 61.04 -27.50
CA THR A 292 -18.64 61.67 -28.82
C THR A 292 -19.99 62.37 -28.98
N GLU A 293 -20.91 62.20 -28.02
CA GLU A 293 -22.27 62.80 -28.02
C GLU A 293 -22.41 64.02 -27.09
N ARG A 294 -21.29 64.64 -26.65
CA ARG A 294 -21.28 65.90 -25.89
C ARG A 294 -20.75 67.09 -26.68
#